data_AF-A0A815F7M0-F1
#
_entry.id   AF-A0A815F7M0-F1
#
_cell.length_a   1.000
_cell.length_b   1.000
_cell.length_c   1.000
_cell.angle_alpha   90.00
_cell.angle_beta   90.00
_cell.angle_gamma   90.00
#
_symmetry.space_group_name_H-M   'P 1'
#
loop_
_entity.id
_entity.type
_entity.pdbx_description
1 polymer ?
#
loop_
_entity_poly.entity_id
_entity_poly.type
_entity_poly.pdbx_seq_one_letter_code
_entity_poly.pdbx_strand_id
1 'polypeptide(L)'
;MAKVIIFSIQEGLLINYSRNIFCLFSTRCQSTKSSHRFIDGPDFQSFLRGDIPSKTSSNSYTGNLVRKKSEHLRIPPWLKTEIPIGKNYSNLKQTLSKLDLNTVCVEAKCPNINECWNGGENQISTATIMLGGDECTRGCRFCSVKTNRKPQPLDPLEPQKTAEAISKWNIDYIVLTSVDRDDLDDQGSKHIAKTIKEIKLLKPNLLIECLTPDFRGNHQCIETIINSGVDVYSHNIETVKELQSFVRDLRASYDQSLNVLKYVKSIKSNIITKTSLMLGLGETDEQIKQTLDDIKLAQIDCLTLGQYMRPTKRHLKVKEYITPEKFDFWKQYGENYLGFKYVASGPLVRSSYRAGEYFIKNIINKQKEQIQNKI
;
A
#
# COMPACT_ATOMS: atom_id res chain seq x y z
N MET A 1 -53.05 -7.11 -41.99
CA MET A 1 -52.89 -5.67 -42.29
C MET A 1 -51.47 -5.46 -42.80
N ALA A 2 -51.39 -4.94 -44.03
CA ALA A 2 -50.20 -4.52 -44.76
C ALA A 2 -49.33 -3.52 -43.95
N LYS A 3 -48.05 -3.21 -44.24
CA LYS A 3 -47.21 -3.32 -45.44
C LYS A 3 -45.76 -3.04 -45.03
N VAL A 4 -44.83 -3.70 -45.72
CA VAL A 4 -43.38 -3.42 -45.84
C VAL A 4 -43.15 -2.15 -46.69
N ILE A 5 -41.93 -1.57 -46.64
CA ILE A 5 -41.12 -0.85 -47.69
C ILE A 5 -40.29 0.26 -46.97
N ILE A 6 -38.95 0.27 -46.82
CA ILE A 6 -37.75 0.26 -47.71
C ILE A 6 -37.54 1.54 -48.55
N PHE A 7 -36.26 1.95 -48.66
CA PHE A 7 -35.57 3.02 -49.42
C PHE A 7 -35.18 4.25 -48.58
N SER A 8 -33.91 4.57 -48.30
CA SER A 8 -32.65 4.68 -49.07
C SER A 8 -32.51 6.00 -49.88
N ILE A 9 -31.31 6.58 -49.82
CA ILE A 9 -30.59 7.39 -50.83
C ILE A 9 -30.44 8.94 -50.61
N GLN A 10 -29.13 9.30 -50.54
CA GLN A 10 -28.35 10.46 -51.04
C GLN A 10 -28.44 11.92 -50.53
N GLU A 11 -27.23 12.42 -50.24
CA GLU A 11 -26.51 13.63 -50.75
C GLU A 11 -27.27 14.93 -51.07
N GLY A 12 -26.65 16.07 -50.72
CA GLY A 12 -26.87 17.30 -51.49
C GLY A 12 -26.65 18.63 -50.75
N LEU A 13 -25.42 19.11 -50.87
CA LEU A 13 -24.91 20.49 -50.88
C LEU A 13 -25.88 21.72 -50.80
N LEU A 14 -25.35 22.72 -50.07
CA LEU A 14 -25.15 24.14 -50.46
C LEU A 14 -26.24 25.22 -50.21
N ILE A 15 -25.71 26.37 -49.73
CA ILE A 15 -25.93 27.76 -50.18
C ILE A 15 -26.54 28.79 -49.19
N ASN A 16 -25.70 29.81 -48.93
CA ASN A 16 -25.92 31.24 -48.66
C ASN A 16 -26.69 31.70 -47.40
N TYR A 17 -26.07 32.57 -46.60
CA TYR A 17 -26.05 34.00 -46.91
C TYR A 17 -25.02 34.78 -46.06
N SER A 18 -24.39 35.71 -46.75
CA SER A 18 -23.34 36.64 -46.37
C SER A 18 -23.87 37.87 -45.64
N ARG A 19 -23.03 38.49 -44.79
CA ARG A 19 -22.99 39.95 -44.61
C ARG A 19 -21.62 40.40 -44.08
N ASN A 20 -20.97 41.23 -44.90
CA ASN A 20 -19.75 41.99 -44.66
C ASN A 20 -19.92 42.99 -43.51
N ILE A 21 -18.81 43.40 -42.87
CA ILE A 21 -18.30 44.78 -42.94
C ILE A 21 -16.90 44.87 -42.29
N PHE A 22 -16.00 45.49 -43.05
CA PHE A 22 -14.63 45.89 -42.76
C PHE A 22 -14.56 46.98 -41.67
N CYS A 23 -13.55 46.94 -40.80
CA CYS A 23 -12.91 48.18 -40.33
C CYS A 23 -11.45 47.92 -39.90
N LEU A 24 -10.54 48.61 -40.58
CA LEU A 24 -9.12 48.76 -40.29
C LEU A 24 -8.95 49.72 -39.11
N PHE A 25 -8.11 49.41 -38.12
CA PHE A 25 -7.23 50.42 -37.50
C PHE A 25 -5.97 49.78 -36.93
N SER A 26 -4.86 50.37 -37.34
CA SER A 26 -3.48 50.16 -36.92
C SER A 26 -3.23 50.63 -35.48
N THR A 27 -2.49 49.87 -34.67
CA THR A 27 -1.17 50.24 -34.13
C THR A 27 -0.73 49.33 -32.97
N ARG A 28 0.58 49.12 -32.93
CA ARG A 28 1.44 48.70 -31.80
C ARG A 28 1.73 47.20 -31.62
N CYS A 29 2.71 46.78 -32.41
CA CYS A 29 3.60 45.66 -32.15
C CYS A 29 4.63 46.05 -31.06
N GLN A 30 4.79 45.22 -30.03
CA GLN A 30 6.05 45.08 -29.30
C GLN A 30 6.37 43.60 -29.12
N SER A 31 7.57 43.26 -29.60
CA SER A 31 8.20 41.95 -29.65
C SER A 31 8.57 41.40 -28.27
N THR A 32 8.45 40.08 -28.08
CA THR A 32 9.44 39.32 -27.29
C THR A 32 9.76 37.99 -27.98
N LYS A 33 11.07 37.76 -28.19
CA LYS A 33 11.66 36.52 -28.72
C LYS A 33 11.95 35.56 -27.57
N SER A 34 11.64 34.29 -27.83
CA SER A 34 12.26 33.03 -27.38
C SER A 34 12.78 32.86 -25.95
N SER A 35 12.41 31.74 -25.31
CA SER A 35 13.36 30.62 -25.14
C SER A 35 12.65 29.37 -24.62
N HIS A 36 13.18 28.22 -25.04
CA HIS A 36 12.84 26.87 -24.61
C HIS A 36 12.74 26.71 -23.08
N ARG A 37 11.73 25.95 -22.61
CA ARG A 37 11.84 25.08 -21.43
C ARG A 37 10.69 24.08 -21.41
N PHE A 38 10.97 22.88 -21.92
CA PHE A 38 10.44 21.67 -21.29
C PHE A 38 11.34 21.32 -20.11
N ILE A 39 10.80 20.53 -19.19
CA ILE A 39 11.42 19.97 -17.97
C ILE A 39 11.28 20.90 -16.76
N ASP A 40 10.19 20.72 -16.03
CA ASP A 40 10.22 20.49 -14.58
C ASP A 40 8.86 19.90 -14.18
N GLY A 41 8.88 18.62 -13.79
CA GLY A 41 7.75 17.99 -13.11
C GLY A 41 7.52 18.66 -11.75
N PRO A 42 6.37 18.42 -11.10
CA PRO A 42 6.05 19.07 -9.84
C PRO A 42 7.13 18.78 -8.79
N ASP A 43 7.77 19.85 -8.32
CA ASP A 43 8.77 19.86 -7.24
C ASP A 43 8.19 19.24 -5.96
N PHE A 44 9.03 18.58 -5.17
CA PHE A 44 8.68 17.94 -3.90
C PHE A 44 7.95 18.90 -2.93
N GLN A 45 8.23 20.20 -3.01
CA GLN A 45 7.49 21.21 -2.25
C GLN A 45 6.01 21.33 -2.62
N SER A 46 5.62 20.99 -3.84
CA SER A 46 4.21 20.98 -4.27
C SER A 46 3.44 19.79 -3.65
N PHE A 47 4.13 18.70 -3.32
CA PHE A 47 3.57 17.53 -2.62
C PHE A 47 3.37 17.79 -1.11
N LEU A 48 4.23 18.62 -0.51
CA LEU A 48 4.12 19.04 0.90
C LEU A 48 2.97 20.02 1.18
N ARG A 49 2.36 20.61 0.14
CA ARG A 49 1.25 21.57 0.26
C ARG A 49 -0.13 20.93 0.36
N GLY A 50 -0.22 19.59 0.29
CA GLY A 50 -1.42 18.90 0.77
C GLY A 50 -1.49 19.09 2.27
N ASP A 51 -2.47 19.87 2.74
CA ASP A 51 -2.63 20.32 4.13
C ASP A 51 -2.46 19.19 5.17
N ILE A 52 -1.22 19.01 5.62
CA ILE A 52 -0.91 18.33 6.88
C ILE A 52 -1.27 19.35 7.96
N PRO A 53 -2.13 19.03 8.95
CA PRO A 53 -2.28 19.87 10.12
C PRO A 53 -0.89 20.11 10.69
N SER A 54 -0.44 21.36 10.55
CA SER A 54 0.91 21.80 10.85
C SER A 54 1.26 21.55 12.32
N LYS A 55 2.56 21.66 12.62
CA LYS A 55 3.31 21.48 13.88
C LYS A 55 2.69 22.00 15.21
N THR A 56 1.45 22.45 15.22
CA THR A 56 0.71 23.07 16.33
C THR A 56 -0.09 22.07 17.18
N SER A 57 -0.35 20.83 16.72
CA SER A 57 -1.25 19.90 17.43
C SER A 57 -0.58 18.97 18.45
N SER A 58 0.73 18.68 18.33
CA SER A 58 1.46 17.84 19.29
C SER A 58 1.80 18.61 20.57
N ASN A 59 2.33 19.83 20.44
CA ASN A 59 2.75 20.68 21.56
C ASN A 59 1.61 21.19 22.47
N SER A 60 0.35 21.07 22.03
CA SER A 60 -0.83 21.50 22.80
C SER A 60 -1.60 20.36 23.47
N TYR A 61 -1.19 19.10 23.25
CA TYR A 61 -1.87 17.95 23.84
C TYR A 61 -1.42 17.70 25.28
N THR A 62 -2.34 17.88 26.24
CA THR A 62 -2.09 17.69 27.68
C THR A 62 -2.47 16.30 28.20
N GLY A 63 -2.90 15.37 27.33
CA GLY A 63 -3.30 14.03 27.74
C GLY A 63 -2.12 13.10 28.00
N ASN A 64 -2.33 12.05 28.80
CA ASN A 64 -1.34 11.00 29.00
C ASN A 64 -1.10 10.25 27.68
N LEU A 65 0.17 10.14 27.26
CA LEU A 65 0.57 9.35 26.09
C LEU A 65 0.91 7.91 26.44
N VAL A 66 1.38 7.67 27.67
CA VAL A 66 1.76 6.35 28.19
C VAL A 66 0.68 5.82 29.12
N ARG A 67 0.32 4.56 28.92
CA ARG A 67 -0.74 3.87 29.66
C ARG A 67 -0.27 3.52 31.08
N LYS A 68 -0.90 4.13 32.09
CA LYS A 68 -0.83 3.68 33.49
C LYS A 68 -1.74 2.46 33.72
N LYS A 69 -1.43 1.65 34.76
CA LYS A 69 -2.25 0.48 35.13
C LYS A 69 -3.70 0.96 35.36
N SER A 70 -4.70 0.17 34.94
CA SER A 70 -6.16 0.48 34.96
C SER A 70 -6.71 1.62 34.09
N GLU A 71 -5.91 2.50 33.48
CA GLU A 71 -6.44 3.65 32.73
C GLU A 71 -6.72 3.37 31.23
N HIS A 72 -7.65 4.15 30.67
CA HIS A 72 -7.94 4.22 29.24
C HIS A 72 -7.23 5.43 28.63
N LEU A 73 -6.36 5.20 27.64
CA LEU A 73 -5.72 6.28 26.90
C LEU A 73 -6.69 6.89 25.87
N ARG A 74 -6.85 8.21 25.90
CA ARG A 74 -7.63 8.96 24.90
C ARG A 74 -6.80 9.09 23.62
N ILE A 75 -7.41 8.82 22.46
CA ILE A 75 -6.76 8.98 21.16
C ILE A 75 -6.34 10.46 20.97
N PRO A 76 -5.05 10.76 20.76
CA PRO A 76 -4.56 12.11 20.48
C PRO A 76 -5.07 12.68 19.16
N PRO A 77 -5.05 14.02 18.99
CA PRO A 77 -5.56 14.68 17.78
C PRO A 77 -4.92 14.19 16.47
N TRP A 78 -3.61 13.96 16.45
CA TRP A 78 -2.88 13.53 15.24
C TRP A 78 -3.18 12.10 14.78
N LEU A 79 -3.92 11.33 15.58
CA LEU A 79 -4.38 9.97 15.23
C LEU A 79 -5.87 9.92 14.86
N LYS A 80 -6.57 11.06 14.90
CA LYS A 80 -7.96 11.13 14.47
C LYS A 80 -8.00 11.25 12.96
N THR A 81 -8.84 10.43 12.34
CA THR A 81 -9.12 10.46 10.90
C THR A 81 -10.59 10.75 10.66
N GLU A 82 -10.89 11.29 9.49
CA GLU A 82 -12.26 11.53 9.07
C GLU A 82 -12.98 10.21 8.72
N ILE A 83 -14.31 10.23 8.82
CA ILE A 83 -15.15 9.07 8.53
C ILE A 83 -15.20 8.84 7.02
N PRO A 84 -15.25 7.57 6.56
CA PRO A 84 -15.34 7.29 5.15
C PRO A 84 -16.60 7.69 4.42
N ILE A 85 -16.46 8.64 3.49
CA ILE A 85 -17.53 9.25 2.69
C ILE A 85 -16.99 9.47 1.26
N GLY A 86 -17.80 9.13 0.25
CA GLY A 86 -17.47 9.41 -1.16
C GLY A 86 -18.05 8.43 -2.18
N LYS A 87 -18.20 8.91 -3.43
CA LYS A 87 -18.66 8.09 -4.57
C LYS A 87 -17.63 7.03 -4.97
N ASN A 88 -16.34 7.38 -4.99
CA ASN A 88 -15.27 6.44 -5.35
C ASN A 88 -15.15 5.29 -4.34
N TYR A 89 -15.16 5.61 -3.05
CA TYR A 89 -15.26 4.60 -1.99
C TYR A 89 -16.43 3.63 -2.19
N SER A 90 -17.63 4.16 -2.47
CA SER A 90 -18.84 3.34 -2.68
C SER A 90 -18.72 2.44 -3.92
N ASN A 91 -18.18 2.95 -5.01
CA ASN A 91 -17.98 2.20 -6.25
C ASN A 91 -16.97 1.06 -6.08
N LEU A 92 -15.83 1.32 -5.43
CA LEU A 92 -14.81 0.30 -5.14
C LEU A 92 -15.38 -0.77 -4.22
N LYS A 93 -16.09 -0.37 -3.16
CA LYS A 93 -16.75 -1.31 -2.25
C LYS A 93 -17.77 -2.20 -2.98
N GLN A 94 -18.57 -1.62 -3.87
CA GLN A 94 -19.55 -2.39 -4.66
C GLN A 94 -18.87 -3.34 -5.64
N THR A 95 -17.77 -2.92 -6.27
CA THR A 95 -17.02 -3.76 -7.22
C THR A 95 -16.41 -4.96 -6.51
N LEU A 96 -15.75 -4.75 -5.37
CA LEU A 96 -15.18 -5.82 -4.55
C LEU A 96 -16.25 -6.80 -4.08
N SER A 97 -17.39 -6.29 -3.60
CA SER A 97 -18.50 -7.13 -3.15
C SER A 97 -19.13 -7.95 -4.29
N LYS A 98 -19.25 -7.38 -5.51
CA LYS A 98 -19.78 -8.10 -6.68
C LYS A 98 -18.88 -9.25 -7.14
N LEU A 99 -17.58 -9.15 -6.90
CA LEU A 99 -16.59 -10.14 -7.30
C LEU A 99 -16.20 -11.10 -6.17
N ASP A 100 -16.85 -10.97 -5.00
CA ASP A 100 -16.55 -11.76 -3.80
C ASP A 100 -15.07 -11.66 -3.39
N LEU A 101 -14.51 -10.44 -3.49
CA LEU A 101 -13.11 -10.15 -3.17
C LEU A 101 -12.98 -9.43 -1.83
N ASN A 102 -11.98 -9.84 -1.06
CA ASN A 102 -11.68 -9.25 0.24
C ASN A 102 -10.57 -8.21 0.15
N THR A 103 -10.59 -7.26 1.08
CA THR A 103 -9.55 -6.23 1.18
C THR A 103 -9.21 -5.99 2.64
N VAL A 104 -7.91 -5.96 2.93
CA VAL A 104 -7.41 -5.64 4.27
C VAL A 104 -7.84 -4.22 4.70
N CYS A 105 -8.11 -3.32 3.75
CA CYS A 105 -8.59 -1.98 4.05
C CYS A 105 -9.89 -2.02 4.87
N VAL A 106 -10.81 -2.92 4.50
CA VAL A 106 -12.11 -3.12 5.18
C VAL A 106 -11.93 -4.06 6.38
N GLU A 107 -11.32 -5.23 6.19
CA GLU A 107 -11.22 -6.26 7.24
C GLU A 107 -10.32 -5.84 8.42
N ALA A 108 -9.29 -5.05 8.15
CA ALA A 108 -8.43 -4.48 9.20
C ALA A 108 -8.89 -3.12 9.74
N LYS A 109 -10.06 -2.62 9.30
CA LYS A 109 -10.62 -1.31 9.70
C LYS A 109 -9.62 -0.17 9.52
N CYS A 110 -9.02 -0.08 8.33
CA CYS A 110 -7.95 0.85 8.06
C CYS A 110 -8.44 2.30 8.19
N PRO A 111 -7.77 3.16 9.00
CA PRO A 111 -8.14 4.57 9.12
C PRO A 111 -7.88 5.37 7.84
N ASN A 112 -7.03 4.86 6.94
CA ASN A 112 -6.61 5.54 5.72
C ASN A 112 -7.43 5.14 4.49
N ILE A 113 -8.50 4.34 4.66
CA ILE A 113 -9.27 3.78 3.54
C ILE A 113 -9.80 4.88 2.61
N ASN A 114 -10.24 6.01 3.17
CA ASN A 114 -10.67 7.17 2.42
C ASN A 114 -9.60 7.71 1.48
N GLU A 115 -8.44 8.01 2.05
CA GLU A 115 -7.34 8.65 1.35
C GLU A 115 -6.81 7.72 0.25
N CYS A 116 -6.74 6.42 0.54
CA CYS A 116 -6.26 5.42 -0.42
C CYS A 116 -7.26 5.21 -1.57
N TRP A 117 -8.56 5.17 -1.30
CA TRP A 117 -9.59 4.81 -2.29
C TRP A 117 -10.15 6.01 -3.06
N ASN A 118 -10.12 7.21 -2.50
CA ASN A 118 -10.64 8.41 -3.15
C ASN A 118 -9.59 9.17 -3.97
N GLY A 119 -8.53 8.50 -4.47
CA GLY A 119 -7.54 9.11 -5.36
C GLY A 119 -8.24 9.97 -6.43
N GLY A 120 -7.95 11.27 -6.43
CA GLY A 120 -8.55 12.23 -7.37
C GLY A 120 -8.12 12.02 -8.82
N GLU A 121 -8.61 12.84 -9.76
CA GLU A 121 -8.33 12.72 -11.20
C GLU A 121 -6.83 12.69 -11.56
N ASN A 122 -5.97 13.23 -10.68
CA ASN A 122 -4.51 13.24 -10.82
C ASN A 122 -3.78 12.47 -9.70
N GLN A 123 -4.47 11.63 -8.92
CA GLN A 123 -3.85 10.86 -7.85
C GLN A 123 -4.10 9.36 -8.01
N ILE A 124 -3.06 8.56 -7.80
CA ILE A 124 -3.13 7.10 -7.87
C ILE A 124 -4.02 6.64 -6.72
N SER A 125 -5.13 5.97 -7.07
CA SER A 125 -5.91 5.20 -6.10
C SER A 125 -5.11 3.94 -5.76
N THR A 126 -4.97 3.65 -4.47
CA THR A 126 -4.24 2.48 -3.99
C THR A 126 -5.22 1.59 -3.25
N ALA A 127 -5.23 0.31 -3.60
CA ALA A 127 -5.98 -0.70 -2.88
C ALA A 127 -5.04 -1.83 -2.46
N THR A 128 -5.36 -2.46 -1.33
CA THR A 128 -4.70 -3.68 -0.91
C THR A 128 -5.71 -4.82 -0.93
N ILE A 129 -5.53 -5.77 -1.85
CA ILE A 129 -6.39 -6.95 -1.94
C ILE A 129 -5.90 -7.99 -0.94
N MET A 130 -6.84 -8.61 -0.23
CA MET A 130 -6.56 -9.72 0.67
C MET A 130 -7.07 -11.02 0.04
N LEU A 131 -6.14 -11.91 -0.27
CA LEU A 131 -6.38 -13.19 -0.92
C LEU A 131 -6.63 -14.30 0.10
N GLY A 132 -7.36 -15.32 -0.32
CA GLY A 132 -7.59 -16.54 0.44
C GLY A 132 -8.68 -16.45 1.50
N GLY A 133 -9.57 -15.46 1.35
CA GLY A 133 -10.73 -15.24 2.22
C GLY A 133 -10.52 -14.19 3.31
N ASP A 134 -11.46 -14.13 4.25
CA ASP A 134 -11.50 -13.22 5.41
C ASP A 134 -11.23 -13.92 6.76
N GLU A 135 -10.89 -15.22 6.71
CA GLU A 135 -10.63 -16.07 7.86
C GLU A 135 -9.19 -16.58 7.86
N CYS A 136 -8.47 -16.32 8.94
CA CYS A 136 -7.08 -16.67 9.13
C CYS A 136 -6.93 -17.86 10.08
N THR A 137 -6.02 -18.79 9.74
CA THR A 137 -5.66 -19.92 10.62
C THR A 137 -4.86 -19.52 11.86
N ARG A 138 -4.43 -18.24 11.93
CA ARG A 138 -3.65 -17.66 13.02
C ARG A 138 -4.40 -16.59 13.79
N GLY A 139 -4.01 -16.43 15.06
CA GLY A 139 -4.66 -15.57 16.05
C GLY A 139 -3.75 -14.46 16.58
N CYS A 140 -3.18 -13.64 15.70
CA CYS A 140 -2.37 -12.48 16.10
C CYS A 140 -3.22 -11.48 16.92
N ARG A 141 -2.73 -11.08 18.10
CA ARG A 141 -3.53 -10.33 19.09
C ARG A 141 -3.72 -8.85 18.74
N PHE A 142 -2.99 -8.37 17.74
CA PHE A 142 -3.15 -7.04 17.16
C PHE A 142 -4.13 -7.03 15.97
N CYS A 143 -4.31 -8.15 15.28
CA CYS A 143 -5.00 -8.26 14.00
C CYS A 143 -6.50 -8.50 14.18
N SER A 144 -7.34 -7.82 13.37
CA SER A 144 -8.80 -7.93 13.41
C SER A 144 -9.42 -8.89 12.41
N VAL A 145 -8.62 -9.50 11.53
CA VAL A 145 -9.08 -10.57 10.64
C VAL A 145 -9.62 -11.72 11.48
N LYS A 146 -10.71 -12.35 11.05
CA LYS A 146 -11.36 -13.42 11.82
C LYS A 146 -10.41 -14.62 11.94
N THR A 147 -10.32 -15.23 13.11
CA THR A 147 -9.55 -16.45 13.28
C THR A 147 -10.45 -17.67 13.13
N ASN A 148 -10.13 -18.55 12.19
CA ASN A 148 -10.78 -19.86 12.03
C ASN A 148 -9.70 -20.92 11.73
N ARG A 149 -9.69 -22.02 12.48
CA ARG A 149 -8.74 -23.14 12.27
C ARG A 149 -9.02 -23.93 11.00
N LYS A 150 -10.25 -23.88 10.51
CA LYS A 150 -10.72 -24.56 9.30
C LYS A 150 -11.48 -23.54 8.44
N PRO A 151 -10.76 -22.59 7.82
CA PRO A 151 -11.39 -21.63 6.92
C PRO A 151 -12.01 -22.34 5.73
N GLN A 152 -12.85 -21.62 4.98
CA GLN A 152 -13.40 -22.16 3.73
C GLN A 152 -12.29 -22.50 2.72
N PRO A 153 -12.52 -23.49 1.83
CA PRO A 153 -11.61 -23.76 0.71
C PRO A 153 -11.34 -22.50 -0.10
N LEU A 154 -10.13 -22.39 -0.66
CA LEU A 154 -9.80 -21.31 -1.59
C LEU A 154 -10.74 -21.37 -2.81
N ASP A 155 -11.27 -20.22 -3.22
CA ASP A 155 -11.99 -20.11 -4.49
C ASP A 155 -10.99 -20.25 -5.65
N PRO A 156 -11.06 -21.32 -6.48
CA PRO A 156 -10.13 -21.52 -7.59
C PRO A 156 -10.13 -20.40 -8.65
N LEU A 157 -11.21 -19.60 -8.68
CA LEU A 157 -11.41 -18.46 -9.58
C LEU A 157 -10.97 -17.12 -8.98
N GLU A 158 -10.64 -17.05 -7.68
CA GLU A 158 -10.18 -15.81 -7.03
C GLU A 158 -9.00 -15.17 -7.79
N PRO A 159 -7.99 -15.91 -8.30
CA PRO A 159 -6.90 -15.34 -9.08
C PRO A 159 -7.37 -14.60 -10.34
N GLN A 160 -8.24 -15.21 -11.14
CA GLN A 160 -8.75 -14.59 -12.36
C GLN A 160 -9.70 -13.42 -12.05
N LYS A 161 -10.62 -13.58 -11.10
CA LYS A 161 -11.51 -12.49 -10.65
C LYS A 161 -10.72 -11.28 -10.15
N THR A 162 -9.65 -11.52 -9.40
CA THR A 162 -8.77 -10.46 -8.89
C THR A 162 -8.05 -9.75 -10.03
N ALA A 163 -7.50 -10.49 -10.99
CA ALA A 163 -6.84 -9.92 -12.16
C ALA A 163 -7.80 -9.10 -13.02
N GLU A 164 -9.02 -9.58 -13.24
CA GLU A 164 -10.07 -8.86 -13.96
C GLU A 164 -10.56 -7.60 -13.22
N ALA A 165 -10.59 -7.62 -11.89
CA ALA A 165 -10.93 -6.45 -11.10
C ALA A 165 -9.86 -5.36 -11.26
N ILE A 166 -8.60 -5.74 -11.04
CA ILE A 166 -7.43 -4.85 -11.10
C ILE A 166 -7.20 -4.33 -12.52
N SER A 167 -7.49 -5.12 -13.55
CA SER A 167 -7.33 -4.67 -14.94
C SER A 167 -8.24 -3.48 -15.28
N LYS A 168 -9.41 -3.39 -14.64
CA LYS A 168 -10.38 -2.29 -14.81
C LYS A 168 -10.04 -1.05 -13.97
N TRP A 169 -9.12 -1.16 -13.01
CA TRP A 169 -8.71 -0.04 -12.16
C TRP A 169 -7.60 0.79 -12.80
N ASN A 170 -7.66 2.11 -12.67
CA ASN A 170 -6.60 2.99 -13.18
C ASN A 170 -5.48 3.15 -12.13
N ILE A 171 -4.68 2.10 -11.96
CA ILE A 171 -3.61 2.03 -10.96
C ILE A 171 -2.31 1.51 -11.57
N ASP A 172 -1.18 2.02 -11.08
CA ASP A 172 0.16 1.63 -11.49
C ASP A 172 0.90 0.78 -10.45
N TYR A 173 0.32 0.65 -9.25
CA TYR A 173 0.86 -0.11 -8.13
C TYR A 173 -0.29 -0.77 -7.36
N ILE A 174 -0.12 -2.05 -7.02
CA ILE A 174 -1.07 -2.80 -6.19
C ILE A 174 -0.33 -3.57 -5.11
N VAL A 175 -0.90 -3.59 -3.90
CA VAL A 175 -0.46 -4.48 -2.84
C VAL A 175 -1.40 -5.67 -2.76
N LEU A 176 -0.85 -6.88 -2.80
CA LEU A 176 -1.54 -8.12 -2.50
C LEU A 176 -1.08 -8.61 -1.14
N THR A 177 -2.00 -9.04 -0.30
CA THR A 177 -1.72 -9.75 0.95
C THR A 177 -2.58 -11.00 1.03
N SER A 178 -2.35 -11.86 2.01
CA SER A 178 -3.23 -12.98 2.31
C SER A 178 -3.38 -13.20 3.80
N VAL A 179 -4.41 -13.94 4.17
CA VAL A 179 -4.47 -14.59 5.48
C VAL A 179 -3.46 -15.75 5.55
N ASP A 180 -3.13 -16.20 6.76
CA ASP A 180 -2.36 -17.44 6.93
C ASP A 180 -3.26 -18.65 6.65
N ARG A 181 -2.80 -19.53 5.74
CA ARG A 181 -3.47 -20.76 5.32
C ARG A 181 -2.69 -22.00 5.74
N ASP A 182 -2.43 -22.11 7.05
CA ASP A 182 -1.73 -23.27 7.64
C ASP A 182 -2.47 -24.61 7.43
N ASP A 183 -3.71 -24.57 6.96
CA ASP A 183 -4.53 -25.72 6.57
C ASP A 183 -4.17 -26.32 5.20
N LEU A 184 -3.35 -25.63 4.40
CA LEU A 184 -2.91 -26.06 3.07
C LEU A 184 -1.44 -26.47 3.09
N ASP A 185 -1.09 -27.50 2.31
CA ASP A 185 0.29 -28.01 2.23
C ASP A 185 1.30 -26.96 1.73
N ASP A 186 0.89 -26.13 0.77
CA ASP A 186 1.69 -25.03 0.23
C ASP A 186 1.45 -23.70 0.97
N GLN A 187 0.66 -23.73 2.05
CA GLN A 187 0.28 -22.56 2.84
C GLN A 187 -0.33 -21.40 2.02
N GLY A 188 -0.93 -21.72 0.86
CA GLY A 188 -1.53 -20.76 -0.06
C GLY A 188 -0.55 -20.08 -1.02
N SER A 189 0.74 -20.42 -1.01
CA SER A 189 1.74 -19.73 -1.84
C SER A 189 1.49 -19.87 -3.34
N LYS A 190 1.02 -21.03 -3.82
CA LYS A 190 0.70 -21.22 -5.24
C LYS A 190 -0.49 -20.38 -5.66
N HIS A 191 -1.46 -20.20 -4.77
CA HIS A 191 -2.63 -19.37 -5.02
C HIS A 191 -2.26 -17.91 -5.20
N ILE A 192 -1.46 -17.37 -4.28
CA ILE A 192 -0.93 -16.00 -4.36
C ILE A 192 -0.09 -15.83 -5.64
N ALA A 193 0.82 -16.76 -5.93
CA ALA A 193 1.64 -16.70 -7.14
C ALA A 193 0.82 -16.77 -8.42
N LYS A 194 -0.26 -17.58 -8.45
CA LYS A 194 -1.20 -17.62 -9.58
C LYS A 194 -1.86 -16.26 -9.77
N THR A 195 -2.37 -15.64 -8.71
CA THR A 195 -2.97 -14.30 -8.78
C THR A 195 -2.01 -13.26 -9.35
N ILE A 196 -0.75 -13.25 -8.89
CA ILE A 196 0.28 -12.34 -9.41
C ILE A 196 0.49 -12.56 -10.92
N LYS A 197 0.61 -13.82 -11.35
CA LYS A 197 0.79 -14.15 -12.77
C LYS A 197 -0.41 -13.71 -13.62
N GLU A 198 -1.63 -13.98 -13.19
CA GLU A 198 -2.85 -13.56 -13.90
C GLU A 198 -2.92 -12.02 -14.04
N ILE A 199 -2.56 -11.28 -12.98
CA ILE A 199 -2.50 -9.81 -13.05
C ILE A 199 -1.43 -9.37 -14.05
N LYS A 200 -0.23 -9.95 -14.01
CA LYS A 200 0.87 -9.61 -14.93
C LYS A 200 0.56 -9.96 -16.38
N LEU A 201 -0.25 -10.99 -16.65
CA LEU A 201 -0.72 -11.30 -18.00
C LEU A 201 -1.61 -10.18 -18.56
N LEU A 202 -2.53 -9.65 -17.75
CA LEU A 202 -3.44 -8.57 -18.19
C LEU A 202 -2.78 -7.17 -18.15
N LYS A 203 -1.87 -6.95 -17.20
CA LYS A 203 -1.14 -5.68 -17.01
C LYS A 203 0.34 -5.93 -16.71
N PRO A 204 1.17 -6.18 -17.74
CA PRO A 204 2.59 -6.48 -17.56
C PRO A 204 3.39 -5.39 -16.83
N ASN A 205 2.98 -4.13 -16.99
CA ASN A 205 3.67 -2.96 -16.43
C ASN A 205 3.21 -2.59 -15.01
N LEU A 206 2.11 -3.17 -14.52
CA LEU A 206 1.60 -2.89 -13.17
C LEU A 206 2.59 -3.41 -12.14
N LEU A 207 3.04 -2.56 -11.22
CA LEU A 207 3.92 -2.97 -10.14
C LEU A 207 3.11 -3.70 -9.06
N ILE A 208 3.64 -4.83 -8.58
CA ILE A 208 2.98 -5.67 -7.59
C ILE A 208 3.90 -5.83 -6.38
N GLU A 209 3.41 -5.36 -5.23
CA GLU A 209 3.93 -5.71 -3.91
C GLU A 209 3.15 -6.87 -3.33
N CYS A 210 3.84 -7.92 -2.88
CA CYS A 210 3.22 -9.03 -2.18
C CYS A 210 3.64 -9.01 -0.71
N LEU A 211 2.70 -8.66 0.17
CA LEU A 211 2.82 -8.81 1.62
C LEU A 211 2.47 -10.24 1.99
N THR A 212 3.50 -11.05 2.24
CA THR A 212 3.37 -12.49 2.44
C THR A 212 3.22 -12.88 3.92
N PRO A 213 2.52 -13.99 4.20
CA PRO A 213 2.74 -14.78 5.41
C PRO A 213 4.20 -15.21 5.55
N ASP A 214 4.57 -15.74 6.72
CA ASP A 214 5.92 -16.30 6.91
C ASP A 214 6.11 -17.68 6.28
N PHE A 215 5.01 -18.32 5.84
CA PHE A 215 4.97 -19.71 5.37
C PHE A 215 5.70 -20.70 6.29
N ARG A 216 5.78 -20.42 7.60
CA ARG A 216 6.56 -21.19 8.58
C ARG A 216 8.02 -21.40 8.15
N GLY A 217 8.58 -20.45 7.40
CA GLY A 217 9.93 -20.55 6.85
C GLY A 217 10.08 -21.55 5.70
N ASN A 218 9.00 -22.03 5.07
CA ASN A 218 9.09 -22.95 3.94
C ASN A 218 9.67 -22.24 2.70
N HIS A 219 10.91 -22.58 2.36
CA HIS A 219 11.62 -22.01 1.21
C HIS A 219 10.93 -22.24 -0.13
N GLN A 220 10.25 -23.37 -0.33
CA GLN A 220 9.52 -23.63 -1.58
C GLN A 220 8.35 -22.66 -1.77
N CYS A 221 7.65 -22.30 -0.68
CA CYS A 221 6.60 -21.29 -0.70
C CYS A 221 7.20 -19.92 -1.07
N ILE A 222 8.33 -19.55 -0.46
CA ILE A 222 9.03 -18.30 -0.72
C ILE A 222 9.46 -18.20 -2.20
N GLU A 223 10.11 -19.25 -2.72
CA GLU A 223 10.54 -19.33 -4.12
C GLU A 223 9.36 -19.28 -5.10
N THR A 224 8.24 -19.90 -4.75
CA THR A 224 7.01 -19.85 -5.55
C THR A 224 6.55 -18.40 -5.75
N ILE A 225 6.61 -17.57 -4.70
CA ILE A 225 6.28 -16.14 -4.79
C ILE A 225 7.34 -15.37 -5.58
N ILE A 226 8.65 -15.61 -5.36
CA ILE A 226 9.73 -14.95 -6.11
C ILE A 226 9.58 -15.19 -7.62
N ASN A 227 9.22 -16.41 -8.02
CA ASN A 227 9.05 -16.83 -9.42
C ASN A 227 7.70 -16.42 -10.04
N SER A 228 6.85 -15.70 -9.30
CA SER A 228 5.55 -15.24 -9.80
C SER A 228 5.62 -13.98 -10.66
N GLY A 229 6.75 -13.27 -10.65
CA GLY A 229 6.90 -11.96 -11.28
C GLY A 229 6.60 -10.78 -10.35
N VAL A 230 6.57 -11.02 -9.03
CA VAL A 230 6.45 -9.97 -8.01
C VAL A 230 7.60 -8.95 -8.10
N ASP A 231 7.29 -7.66 -7.92
CA ASP A 231 8.27 -6.58 -7.96
C ASP A 231 8.82 -6.24 -6.58
N VAL A 232 7.97 -6.33 -5.54
CA VAL A 232 8.33 -6.08 -4.14
C VAL A 232 7.88 -7.24 -3.26
N TYR A 233 8.80 -7.83 -2.53
CA TYR A 233 8.52 -8.88 -1.56
C TYR A 233 8.45 -8.27 -0.15
N SER A 234 7.28 -8.28 0.44
CA SER A 234 7.06 -7.73 1.77
C SER A 234 6.76 -8.85 2.78
N HIS A 235 7.30 -8.74 3.98
CA HIS A 235 6.92 -9.55 5.13
C HIS A 235 7.12 -8.74 6.40
N ASN A 236 6.09 -8.63 7.24
CA ASN A 236 6.15 -7.80 8.43
C ASN A 236 6.67 -8.58 9.64
N ILE A 237 7.65 -7.99 10.33
CA ILE A 237 8.13 -8.47 11.63
C ILE A 237 7.20 -8.00 12.76
N GLU A 238 6.46 -6.91 12.52
CA GLU A 238 5.39 -6.32 13.35
C GLU A 238 5.84 -5.68 14.66
N THR A 239 6.78 -6.27 15.40
CA THR A 239 7.23 -5.75 16.70
C THR A 239 8.64 -6.25 17.05
N VAL A 240 9.20 -5.75 18.15
CA VAL A 240 10.53 -6.13 18.66
C VAL A 240 10.55 -7.58 19.16
N LYS A 241 11.74 -8.19 19.23
CA LYS A 241 11.94 -9.62 19.52
C LYS A 241 11.21 -10.08 20.80
N GLU A 242 11.24 -9.28 21.84
CA GLU A 242 10.69 -9.56 23.17
C GLU A 242 9.15 -9.59 23.20
N LEU A 243 8.50 -8.89 22.27
CA LEU A 243 7.04 -8.79 22.21
C LEU A 243 6.40 -9.77 21.24
N GLN A 244 7.19 -10.52 20.47
CA GLN A 244 6.69 -11.40 19.40
C GLN A 244 5.61 -12.38 19.87
N SER A 245 5.90 -13.22 20.86
CA SER A 245 4.96 -14.23 21.37
C SER A 245 3.74 -13.61 22.07
N PHE A 246 3.86 -12.36 22.54
CA PHE A 246 2.76 -11.63 23.15
C PHE A 246 1.88 -10.94 22.10
N VAL A 247 2.43 -10.56 20.96
CA VAL A 247 1.76 -9.75 19.93
C VAL A 247 1.20 -10.61 18.81
N ARG A 248 2.01 -11.55 18.31
CA ARG A 248 1.71 -12.40 17.15
C ARG A 248 1.29 -13.79 17.60
N ASP A 249 0.78 -14.57 16.65
CA ASP A 249 0.54 -16.00 16.87
C ASP A 249 1.86 -16.72 17.19
N LEU A 250 1.84 -17.72 18.07
CA LEU A 250 3.04 -18.44 18.53
C LEU A 250 3.79 -19.17 17.40
N ARG A 251 3.13 -19.43 16.26
CA ARG A 251 3.75 -20.00 15.06
C ARG A 251 4.62 -19.01 14.29
N ALA A 252 4.50 -17.71 14.58
CA ALA A 252 5.34 -16.66 14.04
C ALA A 252 6.46 -16.33 15.04
N SER A 253 7.67 -16.08 14.55
CA SER A 253 8.80 -15.67 15.39
C SER A 253 9.63 -14.58 14.72
N TYR A 254 10.41 -13.86 15.54
CA TYR A 254 11.31 -12.80 15.09
C TYR A 254 12.29 -13.30 14.03
N ASP A 255 13.01 -14.37 14.37
CA ASP A 255 14.10 -14.90 13.55
C ASP A 255 13.54 -15.54 12.26
N GLN A 256 12.39 -16.20 12.33
CA GLN A 256 11.69 -16.71 11.14
C GLN A 256 11.32 -15.58 10.18
N SER A 257 10.72 -14.51 10.68
CA SER A 257 10.31 -13.36 9.86
C SER A 257 11.50 -12.66 9.18
N LEU A 258 12.62 -12.49 9.90
CA LEU A 258 13.85 -11.96 9.30
C LEU A 258 14.42 -12.93 8.26
N ASN A 259 14.45 -14.22 8.56
CA ASN A 259 14.99 -15.24 7.66
C ASN A 259 14.20 -15.36 6.36
N VAL A 260 12.88 -15.15 6.36
CA VAL A 260 12.08 -15.09 5.13
C VAL A 260 12.64 -14.04 4.16
N LEU A 261 12.82 -12.81 4.63
CA LEU A 261 13.31 -11.71 3.78
C LEU A 261 14.79 -11.87 3.42
N LYS A 262 15.61 -12.37 4.35
CA LYS A 262 17.01 -12.71 4.10
C LYS A 262 17.13 -13.80 3.02
N TYR A 263 16.28 -14.82 3.06
CA TYR A 263 16.27 -15.88 2.05
C TYR A 263 15.86 -15.33 0.68
N VAL A 264 14.85 -14.46 0.62
CA VAL A 264 14.48 -13.75 -0.63
C VAL A 264 15.69 -13.03 -1.23
N LYS A 265 16.46 -12.30 -0.42
CA LYS A 265 17.69 -11.63 -0.87
C LYS A 265 18.77 -12.59 -1.36
N SER A 266 18.89 -13.77 -0.76
CA SER A 266 19.86 -14.78 -1.19
C SER A 266 19.53 -15.37 -2.57
N ILE A 267 18.25 -15.50 -2.90
CA ILE A 267 17.80 -16.02 -4.20
C ILE A 267 17.81 -14.94 -5.29
N LYS A 268 17.34 -13.73 -4.96
CA LYS A 268 17.21 -12.63 -5.92
C LYS A 268 17.56 -11.30 -5.25
N SER A 269 18.86 -10.99 -5.16
CA SER A 269 19.37 -9.78 -4.49
C SER A 269 18.75 -8.46 -4.98
N ASN A 270 18.37 -8.39 -6.27
CA ASN A 270 17.77 -7.22 -6.90
C ASN A 270 16.30 -6.98 -6.54
N ILE A 271 15.57 -7.98 -6.02
CA ILE A 271 14.17 -7.78 -5.62
C ILE A 271 14.11 -6.80 -4.44
N ILE A 272 13.18 -5.87 -4.46
CA ILE A 272 12.97 -4.97 -3.33
C ILE A 272 12.28 -5.75 -2.21
N THR A 273 12.84 -5.67 -1.02
CA THR A 273 12.31 -6.27 0.20
C THR A 273 11.85 -5.21 1.16
N LYS A 274 10.74 -5.46 1.86
CA LYS A 274 10.13 -4.48 2.75
C LYS A 274 9.56 -5.13 3.99
N THR A 275 9.66 -4.43 5.11
CA THR A 275 9.06 -4.85 6.37
C THR A 275 8.37 -3.70 7.10
N SER A 276 7.67 -4.03 8.19
CA SER A 276 6.90 -3.10 8.99
C SER A 276 7.03 -3.39 10.48
N LEU A 277 7.02 -2.33 11.28
CA LEU A 277 6.86 -2.38 12.73
C LEU A 277 5.70 -1.46 13.16
N MET A 278 4.89 -1.97 14.08
CA MET A 278 3.91 -1.18 14.81
C MET A 278 4.50 -0.75 16.14
N LEU A 279 4.44 0.56 16.41
CA LEU A 279 4.89 1.15 17.66
C LEU A 279 3.73 1.42 18.62
N GLY A 280 4.02 1.52 19.91
CA GLY A 280 3.03 1.70 20.97
C GLY A 280 2.51 0.40 21.58
N LEU A 281 3.19 -0.72 21.38
CA LEU A 281 2.87 -2.04 21.95
C LEU A 281 3.60 -2.29 23.28
N GLY A 282 4.58 -1.46 23.62
CA GLY A 282 5.33 -1.48 24.87
C GLY A 282 6.83 -1.70 24.70
N GLU A 283 7.31 -1.64 23.46
CA GLU A 283 8.72 -1.66 23.10
C GLU A 283 9.47 -0.41 23.59
N THR A 284 10.75 -0.55 23.92
CA THR A 284 11.63 0.58 24.26
C THR A 284 12.41 1.07 23.05
N ASP A 285 13.01 2.25 23.16
CA ASP A 285 13.81 2.82 22.07
C ASP A 285 15.06 1.98 21.77
N GLU A 286 15.67 1.36 22.77
CA GLU A 286 16.79 0.43 22.59
C GLU A 286 16.36 -0.82 21.82
N GLN A 287 15.17 -1.36 22.12
CA GLN A 287 14.64 -2.53 21.43
C GLN A 287 14.26 -2.22 19.98
N ILE A 288 13.70 -1.04 19.73
CA ILE A 288 13.45 -0.56 18.37
C ILE A 288 14.79 -0.44 17.64
N LYS A 289 15.78 0.24 18.23
CA LYS A 289 17.11 0.42 17.63
C LYS A 289 17.75 -0.92 17.25
N GLN A 290 17.80 -1.87 18.17
CA GLN A 290 18.31 -3.22 17.90
C GLN A 290 17.54 -3.89 16.76
N THR A 291 16.21 -3.76 16.75
CA THR A 291 15.38 -4.32 15.69
C THR A 291 15.70 -3.72 14.33
N LEU A 292 15.95 -2.40 14.26
CA LEU A 292 16.33 -1.75 13.01
C LEU A 292 17.72 -2.19 12.53
N ASP A 293 18.67 -2.37 13.45
CA ASP A 293 20.00 -2.91 13.16
C ASP A 293 19.90 -4.34 12.61
N ASP A 294 19.08 -5.20 13.23
CA ASP A 294 18.84 -6.59 12.77
C ASP A 294 18.19 -6.64 11.38
N ILE A 295 17.19 -5.78 11.13
CA ILE A 295 16.55 -5.64 9.82
C ILE A 295 17.59 -5.24 8.77
N LYS A 296 18.50 -4.32 9.12
CA LYS A 296 19.55 -3.87 8.21
C LYS A 296 20.59 -4.96 7.95
N LEU A 297 20.99 -5.71 8.98
CA LEU A 297 21.88 -6.88 8.85
C LEU A 297 21.27 -7.98 7.96
N ALA A 298 19.95 -8.13 7.96
CA ALA A 298 19.22 -9.01 7.04
C ALA A 298 19.12 -8.47 5.60
N GLN A 299 19.73 -7.32 5.30
CA GLN A 299 19.76 -6.66 3.99
C GLN A 299 18.37 -6.26 3.46
N ILE A 300 17.43 -5.96 4.35
CA ILE A 300 16.08 -5.51 3.97
C ILE A 300 16.15 -4.06 3.48
N ASP A 301 15.48 -3.75 2.37
CA ASP A 301 15.63 -2.46 1.69
C ASP A 301 14.78 -1.34 2.29
N CYS A 302 13.51 -1.64 2.58
CA CYS A 302 12.50 -0.65 2.91
C CYS A 302 11.86 -0.96 4.27
N LEU A 303 11.57 0.09 5.02
CA LEU A 303 10.98 0.01 6.35
C LEU A 303 9.73 0.88 6.44
N THR A 304 8.71 0.37 7.15
CA THR A 304 7.54 1.15 7.55
C THR A 304 7.37 1.13 9.06
N LEU A 305 7.16 2.30 9.66
CA LEU A 305 6.92 2.46 11.10
C LEU A 305 5.59 3.18 11.29
N GLY A 306 4.64 2.51 11.95
CA GLY A 306 3.29 3.04 12.17
C GLY A 306 2.83 2.92 13.61
N GLN A 307 1.87 3.72 14.04
CA GLN A 307 1.23 3.55 15.35
C GLN A 307 0.35 2.30 15.35
N TYR A 308 0.52 1.44 16.35
CA TYR A 308 -0.45 0.40 16.66
C TYR A 308 -1.80 1.04 17.03
N MET A 309 -2.80 0.78 16.20
CA MET A 309 -4.18 1.21 16.43
C MET A 309 -5.02 0.00 16.83
N ARG A 310 -5.53 0.04 18.06
CA ARG A 310 -6.33 -1.05 18.63
C ARG A 310 -7.66 -1.21 17.89
N PRO A 311 -7.91 -2.34 17.20
CA PRO A 311 -9.12 -2.49 16.39
C PRO A 311 -10.42 -2.62 17.21
N THR A 312 -10.38 -3.35 18.32
CA THR A 312 -11.54 -3.53 19.22
C THR A 312 -11.09 -3.71 20.68
N LYS A 313 -12.04 -3.67 21.62
CA LYS A 313 -11.79 -3.91 23.05
C LYS A 313 -11.23 -5.31 23.38
N ARG A 314 -11.26 -6.27 22.46
CA ARG A 314 -10.70 -7.62 22.64
C ARG A 314 -9.21 -7.71 22.28
N HIS A 315 -8.71 -6.81 21.43
CA HIS A 315 -7.31 -6.79 20.99
C HIS A 315 -6.39 -6.16 22.04
N LEU A 316 -5.09 -6.26 21.80
CA LEU A 316 -4.06 -5.67 22.66
C LEU A 316 -4.35 -4.20 22.99
N LYS A 317 -4.02 -3.82 24.20
CA LYS A 317 -4.17 -2.45 24.67
C LYS A 317 -2.97 -1.65 24.16
N VAL A 318 -3.22 -0.49 23.57
CA VAL A 318 -2.16 0.49 23.28
C VAL A 318 -1.44 0.83 24.59
N LYS A 319 -0.11 0.72 24.58
CA LYS A 319 0.76 1.07 25.71
C LYS A 319 1.19 2.53 25.63
N GLU A 320 1.48 3.00 24.43
CA GLU A 320 1.94 4.37 24.19
C GLU A 320 1.38 4.89 22.87
N TYR A 321 0.98 6.17 22.85
CA TYR A 321 0.78 6.90 21.61
C TYR A 321 2.05 7.68 21.27
N ILE A 322 2.72 7.22 20.23
CA ILE A 322 3.98 7.78 19.76
C ILE A 322 3.71 9.13 19.07
N THR A 323 4.53 10.12 19.38
CA THR A 323 4.40 11.47 18.82
C THR A 323 4.92 11.53 17.38
N PRO A 324 4.40 12.44 16.54
CA PRO A 324 4.92 12.64 15.19
C PRO A 324 6.43 12.91 15.16
N GLU A 325 6.96 13.64 16.13
CA GLU A 325 8.39 13.96 16.25
C GLU A 325 9.23 12.71 16.49
N LYS A 326 8.73 11.76 17.29
CA LYS A 326 9.40 10.49 17.54
C LYS A 326 9.38 9.59 16.30
N PHE A 327 8.31 9.63 15.50
CA PHE A 327 8.32 8.98 14.19
C PHE A 327 9.33 9.61 13.21
N ASP A 328 9.42 10.95 13.19
CA ASP A 328 10.39 11.66 12.35
C ASP A 328 11.84 11.32 12.76
N PHE A 329 12.12 11.25 14.07
CA PHE A 329 13.39 10.76 14.58
C PHE A 329 13.73 9.38 14.03
N TRP A 330 12.83 8.40 14.12
CA TRP A 330 13.08 7.05 13.61
C TRP A 330 13.25 7.00 12.09
N LYS A 331 12.56 7.88 11.35
CA LYS A 331 12.76 8.03 9.91
C LYS A 331 14.20 8.43 9.61
N GLN A 332 14.66 9.52 10.23
CA GLN A 332 16.01 10.03 10.04
C GLN A 332 17.06 9.03 10.52
N TYR A 333 16.81 8.32 11.63
CA TYR A 333 17.67 7.25 12.10
C TYR A 333 17.83 6.15 11.03
N GLY A 334 16.73 5.64 10.49
CA GLY A 334 16.75 4.60 9.47
C GLY A 334 17.36 5.03 8.14
N GLU A 335 17.04 6.23 7.65
CA GLU A 335 17.53 6.72 6.35
C GLU A 335 19.01 7.16 6.44
N ASN A 336 19.37 7.96 7.44
CA ASN A 336 20.67 8.62 7.48
C ASN A 336 21.76 7.78 8.16
N TYR A 337 21.41 6.99 9.17
CA TYR A 337 22.40 6.24 9.95
C TYR A 337 22.49 4.78 9.52
N LEU A 338 21.36 4.12 9.26
CA LEU A 338 21.35 2.73 8.80
C LEU A 338 21.37 2.58 7.28
N GLY A 339 20.99 3.62 6.54
CA GLY A 339 20.97 3.60 5.08
C GLY A 339 19.92 2.65 4.50
N PHE A 340 18.71 2.64 5.06
CA PHE A 340 17.57 2.04 4.35
C PHE A 340 17.36 2.76 3.02
N LYS A 341 16.94 2.04 1.97
CA LYS A 341 16.61 2.68 0.70
C LYS A 341 15.43 3.62 0.85
N TYR A 342 14.48 3.26 1.72
CA TYR A 342 13.29 4.04 2.01
C TYR A 342 12.76 3.78 3.42
N VAL A 343 12.37 4.84 4.14
CA VAL A 343 11.63 4.72 5.40
C VAL A 343 10.36 5.55 5.35
N ALA A 344 9.20 4.88 5.44
CA ALA A 344 7.95 5.54 5.78
C ALA A 344 7.74 5.45 7.29
N SER A 345 7.70 6.58 7.98
CA SER A 345 7.51 6.61 9.44
C SER A 345 6.48 7.68 9.78
N GLY A 346 5.44 7.31 10.52
CA GLY A 346 4.42 8.25 10.93
C GLY A 346 3.24 7.59 11.64
N PRO A 347 2.42 8.36 12.38
CA PRO A 347 1.34 7.80 13.19
C PRO A 347 0.34 6.97 12.38
N LEU A 348 -0.04 7.44 11.20
CA LEU A 348 -1.01 6.77 10.32
C LEU A 348 -0.36 5.88 9.26
N VAL A 349 0.97 5.77 9.22
CA VAL A 349 1.65 4.90 8.25
C VAL A 349 1.23 3.45 8.47
N ARG A 350 1.06 2.73 7.36
CA ARG A 350 0.77 1.30 7.27
C ARG A 350 1.73 0.65 6.29
N SER A 351 1.87 -0.67 6.37
CA SER A 351 2.71 -1.42 5.43
C SER A 351 2.36 -1.12 3.97
N SER A 352 1.06 -0.96 3.64
CA SER A 352 0.58 -0.60 2.29
C SER A 352 0.26 0.89 2.10
N TYR A 353 0.85 1.79 2.88
CA TYR A 353 0.55 3.23 2.76
C TYR A 353 1.20 3.88 1.52
N ARG A 354 0.40 4.69 0.83
CA ARG A 354 0.64 5.30 -0.51
C ARG A 354 2.02 5.92 -0.69
N ALA A 355 2.54 6.60 0.34
CA ALA A 355 3.81 7.33 0.22
C ALA A 355 5.00 6.41 -0.13
N GLY A 356 4.94 5.12 0.27
CA GLY A 356 5.97 4.16 -0.08
C GLY A 356 5.95 3.73 -1.53
N GLU A 357 4.78 3.71 -2.15
CA GLU A 357 4.57 3.17 -3.49
C GLU A 357 5.21 4.05 -4.57
N TYR A 358 5.08 5.38 -4.46
CA TYR A 358 5.73 6.33 -5.36
C TYR A 358 7.26 6.21 -5.33
N PHE A 359 7.82 6.11 -4.12
CA PHE A 359 9.26 6.02 -3.96
C PHE A 359 9.80 4.68 -4.47
N ILE A 360 9.13 3.59 -4.13
CA ILE A 360 9.46 2.25 -4.61
C ILE A 360 9.36 2.16 -6.13
N LYS A 361 8.30 2.73 -6.74
CA LYS A 361 8.15 2.82 -8.20
C LYS A 361 9.37 3.51 -8.83
N ASN A 362 9.81 4.63 -8.25
CA ASN A 362 11.00 5.34 -8.73
C ASN A 362 12.29 4.52 -8.58
N ILE A 363 12.46 3.76 -7.49
CA ILE A 363 13.60 2.84 -7.33
C ILE A 363 13.58 1.77 -8.42
N ILE A 364 12.44 1.12 -8.63
CA ILE A 364 12.30 0.01 -9.58
C ILE A 364 12.56 0.50 -11.01
N ASN A 365 12.02 1.66 -11.38
CA ASN A 365 12.25 2.25 -12.70
C ASN A 365 13.73 2.55 -12.92
N LYS A 366 14.42 3.16 -11.95
CA LYS A 366 15.88 3.39 -12.02
C LYS A 366 16.67 2.08 -12.14
N GLN A 367 16.27 1.03 -11.42
CA GLN A 367 16.93 -0.28 -11.55
C GLN A 367 16.73 -0.88 -12.94
N LYS A 368 15.53 -0.77 -13.53
CA LYS A 368 15.25 -1.24 -14.89
C LYS A 368 16.09 -0.49 -15.94
N GLU A 369 16.19 0.83 -15.82
CA GLU A 369 17.03 1.67 -16.69
C GLU A 369 18.52 1.27 -16.59
N GLN A 370 19.03 1.02 -15.38
CA GLN A 370 20.42 0.60 -15.17
C GLN A 370 20.73 -0.77 -15.76
N ILE A 371 19.76 -1.71 -15.75
CA ILE A 371 19.92 -3.03 -16.36
C ILE A 371 19.91 -2.90 -17.89
N GLN A 372 19.00 -2.10 -18.44
CA GLN A 372 18.91 -1.86 -19.89
C GLN A 372 20.16 -1.17 -20.44
N ASN A 373 20.78 -0.26 -19.69
CA ASN A 373 22.02 0.42 -20.10
C ASN A 373 23.29 -0.43 -19.96
N LYS A 374 23.20 -1.63 -19.38
CA LYS A 374 24.32 -2.58 -19.22
C LYS A 374 24.29 -3.72 -20.25
N ILE A 375 23.18 -3.86 -20.99
CA ILE A 375 23.00 -4.78 -22.11
C ILE A 375 23.24 -3.99 -23.38
#